data_AF-A0A968MI90-F1
#
_entry.id   AF-A0A968MI90-F1
#
_cell.length_a   1.000
_cell.length_b   1.000
_cell.length_c   1.000
_cell.angle_alpha   90.00
_cell.angle_beta   90.00
_cell.angle_gamma   90.00
#
_symmetry.space_group_name_H-M   'P 1'
#
loop_
_entity.id
_entity.type
_entity.pdbx_description
1 polymer ?
#
loop_
_entity_poly.entity_id
_entity_poly.type
_entity_poly.pdbx_seq_one_letter_code
_entity_poly.pdbx_strand_id
1 'polypeptide(L)'
;MGLPDPANVRIYGNGGRMLPLMNNETRKDDLLEMPIFMEKGGDGVFNENDYILFYAEGPVTWKYNTDEKMFLHSVHGFSYYSCYFVTSSPGGKKLKLFRY
;
A
#
# COMPACT_ATOMS: atom_id res chain seq x y z
N MET A 1 -16.10 7.35 15.94
CA MET A 1 -16.14 6.50 14.74
C MET A 1 -14.72 6.38 14.24
N GLY A 2 -14.20 5.17 14.21
CA GLY A 2 -12.80 4.88 13.96
C GLY A 2 -12.56 3.40 14.21
N LEU A 3 -11.45 2.88 13.72
CA LEU A 3 -11.09 1.46 13.82
C LEU A 3 -11.22 0.97 15.28
N PRO A 4 -11.82 -0.22 15.53
CA PRO A 4 -12.08 -0.71 16.88
C PRO A 4 -10.81 -0.95 17.70
N ASP A 5 -9.69 -1.28 17.03
CA ASP A 5 -8.37 -1.38 17.65
C ASP A 5 -7.29 -0.85 16.69
N PRO A 6 -6.75 0.36 16.92
CA PRO A 6 -5.66 0.94 16.15
C PRO A 6 -4.36 0.12 16.21
N ALA A 7 -4.12 -0.64 17.27
CA ALA A 7 -2.92 -1.50 17.37
C ALA A 7 -2.98 -2.72 16.43
N ASN A 8 -4.16 -3.01 15.87
CA ASN A 8 -4.43 -4.08 14.93
C ASN A 8 -4.88 -3.55 13.55
N VAL A 9 -4.52 -2.32 13.20
CA VAL A 9 -4.76 -1.77 11.86
C VAL A 9 -4.18 -2.69 10.79
N ARG A 10 -4.95 -2.86 9.72
CA ARG A 10 -4.53 -3.51 8.49
C ARG A 10 -4.96 -2.71 7.29
N ILE A 11 -4.15 -2.77 6.25
CA ILE A 11 -4.40 -2.07 4.99
C ILE A 11 -4.37 -3.10 3.87
N TYR A 12 -5.37 -3.03 3.00
CA TYR A 12 -5.51 -3.92 1.85
C TYR A 12 -5.60 -3.12 0.56
N GLY A 13 -4.98 -3.63 -0.51
CA GLY A 13 -4.99 -2.99 -1.82
C GLY A 13 -4.20 -3.79 -2.84
N ASN A 14 -4.40 -3.47 -4.12
CA ASN A 14 -3.71 -4.11 -5.24
C ASN A 14 -2.83 -3.12 -6.02
N GLY A 15 -2.49 -1.99 -5.40
CA GLY A 15 -1.77 -0.89 -6.05
C GLY A 15 -2.70 0.04 -6.83
N GLY A 16 -2.11 0.96 -7.58
CA GLY A 16 -2.82 1.88 -8.47
C GLY A 16 -2.58 1.61 -9.96
N ARG A 17 -1.84 0.55 -10.29
CA ARG A 17 -1.48 0.23 -11.68
C ARG A 17 -2.69 -0.20 -12.50
N MET A 18 -2.61 0.07 -13.79
CA MET A 18 -3.58 -0.47 -14.73
C MET A 18 -3.49 -2.01 -14.74
N LEU A 19 -4.66 -2.65 -14.69
CA LEU A 19 -4.74 -4.09 -14.87
C LEU A 19 -4.37 -4.48 -16.31
N PRO A 20 -3.89 -5.72 -16.52
CA PRO A 20 -3.74 -6.25 -17.86
C PRO A 20 -5.04 -6.14 -18.67
N LEU A 21 -4.91 -5.73 -19.93
CA LEU A 21 -6.05 -5.65 -20.85
C LEU A 21 -6.47 -7.03 -21.35
N MET A 22 -5.50 -7.94 -21.50
CA MET A 22 -5.76 -9.31 -21.95
C MET A 22 -6.28 -10.17 -20.80
N ASN A 23 -7.34 -10.92 -21.08
CA ASN A 23 -8.01 -11.77 -20.09
C ASN A 23 -7.21 -13.03 -19.70
N ASN A 24 -6.17 -13.37 -20.44
CA ASN A 24 -5.27 -14.49 -20.17
C ASN A 24 -4.04 -14.09 -19.36
N GLU A 25 -3.84 -12.79 -19.10
CA GLU A 25 -2.76 -12.30 -18.26
C GLU A 25 -3.11 -12.42 -16.77
N THR A 26 -2.09 -12.65 -15.95
CA THR A 26 -2.29 -12.87 -14.51
C THR A 26 -2.70 -11.57 -13.83
N ARG A 27 -3.79 -11.63 -13.06
CA ARG A 27 -4.20 -10.57 -12.13
C ARG A 27 -4.39 -11.14 -10.73
N LYS A 28 -4.19 -10.30 -9.71
CA LYS A 28 -4.56 -10.66 -8.34
C LYS A 28 -6.09 -10.69 -8.27
N ASP A 29 -6.65 -11.80 -7.80
CA ASP A 29 -8.10 -11.96 -7.69
C ASP A 29 -8.62 -11.22 -6.44
N ASP A 30 -7.96 -11.43 -5.31
CA ASP A 30 -8.27 -10.78 -4.03
C ASP A 30 -7.41 -9.55 -3.74
N LEU A 31 -7.84 -8.77 -2.74
CA LEU A 31 -7.04 -7.70 -2.18
C LEU A 31 -5.86 -8.27 -1.40
N LEU A 32 -4.66 -7.73 -1.66
CA LEU A 32 -3.48 -8.09 -0.90
C LEU A 32 -3.31 -7.22 0.35
N GLU A 33 -2.86 -7.85 1.43
CA GLU A 33 -2.44 -7.13 2.63
C GLU A 33 -1.16 -6.33 2.34
N MET A 34 -1.23 -5.02 2.58
CA MET A 34 -0.12 -4.09 2.46
C MET A 34 0.73 -4.13 3.74
N PRO A 35 2.05 -4.27 3.61
CA PRO A 35 2.94 -4.17 4.75
C PRO A 35 2.85 -2.78 5.38
N ILE A 36 2.67 -2.73 6.70
CA ILE A 36 2.63 -1.48 7.46
C ILE A 36 3.80 -1.37 8.44
N PHE A 37 4.22 -0.16 8.71
CA PHE A 37 5.08 0.20 9.83
C PHE A 37 4.24 0.91 10.89
N MET A 38 4.47 0.58 12.16
CA MET A 38 3.73 1.13 13.29
C MET A 38 4.73 1.57 14.36
N GLU A 39 4.78 2.86 14.61
CA GLU A 39 5.55 3.45 15.72
C GLU A 39 4.61 3.53 16.93
N LYS A 40 5.09 3.08 18.09
CA LYS A 40 4.31 3.05 19.36
C LYS A 40 5.09 3.66 20.54
N GLY A 41 6.12 4.44 20.23
CA GLY A 41 7.08 4.91 21.22
C GLY A 41 7.72 3.79 22.05
N GLY A 42 8.08 4.12 23.29
CA GLY A 42 8.80 3.23 24.20
C GLY A 42 7.92 2.33 25.09
N ASP A 43 6.63 2.64 25.21
CA ASP A 43 5.70 1.89 26.07
C ASP A 43 4.99 0.74 25.34
N GLY A 44 5.05 0.73 23.99
CA GLY A 44 4.46 -0.31 23.16
C GLY A 44 2.94 -0.22 23.03
N VAL A 45 2.33 0.87 23.51
CA VAL A 45 0.88 1.11 23.47
C VAL A 45 0.59 2.18 22.43
N PHE A 46 -0.32 1.90 21.49
CA PHE A 46 -0.67 2.89 20.47
C PHE A 46 -1.50 4.02 21.09
N ASN A 47 -0.92 5.20 21.25
CA ASN A 47 -1.51 6.36 21.92
C ASN A 47 -1.14 7.70 21.21
N GLU A 48 -1.14 8.81 21.95
CA GLU A 48 -0.88 10.13 21.39
C GLU A 48 0.55 10.25 20.82
N ASN A 49 0.66 10.82 19.61
CA ASN A 49 1.89 10.96 18.82
C ASN A 49 2.38 9.68 18.11
N ASP A 50 1.64 8.58 18.22
CA ASP A 50 1.91 7.39 17.43
C ASP A 50 1.30 7.46 16.04
N TYR A 51 1.89 6.72 15.10
CA TYR A 51 1.47 6.76 13.71
C TYR A 51 1.73 5.44 12.99
N ILE A 52 0.99 5.26 11.90
CA ILE A 52 1.09 4.10 11.01
C ILE A 52 1.51 4.61 9.64
N LEU A 53 2.56 4.02 9.08
CA LEU A 53 3.04 4.31 7.73
C LEU A 53 2.82 3.11 6.83
N PHE A 54 2.41 3.38 5.61
CA PHE A 54 2.37 2.39 4.53
C PHE A 54 2.70 3.07 3.20
N TYR A 55 3.19 2.27 2.26
CA TYR A 55 3.44 2.72 0.91
C TYR A 55 2.25 2.36 0.03
N ALA A 56 1.73 3.35 -0.69
CA ALA A 56 0.65 3.21 -1.65
C ALA A 56 1.13 3.70 -3.02
N GLU A 57 0.90 2.89 -4.04
CA GLU A 57 1.09 3.30 -5.42
C GLU A 57 -0.19 3.97 -5.96
N GLY A 58 -0.02 5.11 -6.64
CA GLY A 58 -1.11 5.86 -7.28
C GLY A 58 -1.41 5.40 -8.72
N PRO A 59 -2.33 6.09 -9.42
CA PRO A 59 -2.78 5.72 -10.77
C PRO A 59 -1.77 6.08 -11.87
N VAL A 60 -0.68 6.77 -11.52
CA VAL A 60 0.40 7.14 -12.42
C VAL A 60 1.66 6.38 -12.01
N THR A 61 2.20 5.60 -12.92
CA THR A 61 3.42 4.82 -12.70
C THR A 61 4.56 5.39 -13.50
N TRP A 62 5.77 5.33 -12.97
CA TRP A 62 6.99 5.77 -13.66
C TRP A 62 7.92 4.60 -13.89
N LYS A 63 8.45 4.48 -15.09
CA LYS A 63 9.46 3.48 -15.44
C LYS A 63 10.62 4.17 -16.15
N TYR A 64 11.84 3.87 -15.71
CA TYR A 64 13.03 4.35 -16.40
C TYR A 64 13.22 3.57 -17.70
N ASN A 65 13.30 4.29 -18.83
CA ASN A 65 13.68 3.75 -20.12
C ASN A 65 15.19 3.95 -20.30
N THR A 66 15.95 2.86 -20.34
CA THR A 66 17.41 2.89 -20.49
C THR A 66 17.85 3.36 -21.87
N ASP A 67 17.05 3.07 -22.91
CA ASP A 67 17.39 3.39 -24.30
C ASP A 67 17.21 4.88 -24.57
N GLU A 68 16.11 5.44 -24.07
CA GLU A 68 15.80 6.88 -24.17
C GLU A 68 16.46 7.70 -23.04
N LYS A 69 17.07 7.03 -22.06
CA LYS A 69 17.68 7.63 -20.85
C LYS A 69 16.74 8.55 -20.08
N MET A 70 15.44 8.29 -20.10
CA MET A 70 14.42 9.12 -19.47
C MET A 70 13.38 8.30 -18.72
N PHE A 71 12.65 8.96 -17.83
CA PHE A 71 11.49 8.34 -17.17
C PHE A 71 10.24 8.51 -18.03
N LEU A 72 9.57 7.40 -18.28
CA LEU A 72 8.25 7.37 -18.92
C LEU A 72 7.18 7.19 -17.86
N HIS A 73 6.17 8.06 -17.89
CA HIS A 73 4.99 7.91 -17.07
C HIS A 73 3.88 7.19 -17.84
N SER A 74 3.15 6.32 -17.16
CA SER A 74 1.92 5.70 -17.66
C SER A 74 0.78 6.09 -16.73
N VAL A 75 -0.33 6.55 -17.31
CA VAL A 75 -1.54 6.94 -16.59
C VAL A 75 -2.57 5.82 -16.72
N HIS A 76 -3.30 5.53 -15.64
CA HIS A 76 -4.38 4.55 -15.68
C HIS A 76 -5.51 5.03 -16.62
N GLY A 77 -5.82 4.24 -17.66
CA GLY A 77 -6.75 4.64 -18.73
C GLY A 77 -8.24 4.69 -18.36
N PHE A 78 -8.61 4.45 -17.10
CA PHE A 78 -10.00 4.27 -16.66
C PHE A 78 -10.32 4.90 -15.30
N SER A 79 -9.31 5.32 -14.54
CA SER A 79 -9.50 5.86 -13.19
C SER A 79 -8.39 6.85 -12.87
N TYR A 80 -8.74 7.92 -12.17
CA TYR A 80 -7.80 8.86 -11.57
C TYR A 80 -7.56 8.60 -10.08
N TYR A 81 -8.08 7.50 -9.55
CA TYR A 81 -8.01 7.14 -8.14
C TYR A 81 -7.43 5.75 -7.95
N SER A 82 -6.69 5.59 -6.86
CA SER A 82 -6.25 4.30 -6.33
C SER A 82 -6.83 4.13 -4.93
N CYS A 83 -7.56 3.04 -4.74
CA CYS A 83 -8.30 2.81 -3.50
C CYS A 83 -7.57 1.78 -2.62
N TYR A 84 -7.43 2.12 -1.34
CA TYR A 84 -6.89 1.25 -0.31
C TYR A 84 -7.93 1.14 0.81
N PHE A 85 -8.06 -0.06 1.36
CA PHE A 85 -9.06 -0.38 2.37
C PHE A 85 -8.39 -0.49 3.72
N VAL A 86 -8.92 0.21 4.72
CA VAL A 86 -8.38 0.21 6.08
C VAL A 86 -9.37 -0.52 6.99
N THR A 87 -8.86 -1.46 7.78
CA THR A 87 -9.63 -2.24 8.74
C THR A 87 -8.81 -2.52 10.00
N SER A 88 -9.41 -3.18 10.99
CA SER A 88 -8.71 -3.66 12.18
C SER A 88 -9.10 -5.11 12.44
N SER A 89 -8.09 -5.99 12.52
CA SER A 89 -8.29 -7.41 12.85
C SER A 89 -7.01 -8.03 13.41
N PRO A 90 -7.10 -8.98 14.37
CA PRO A 90 -5.92 -9.61 14.97
C PRO A 90 -5.05 -10.34 13.94
N GLY A 91 -3.71 -10.19 14.00
CA GLY A 91 -2.71 -10.79 13.09
C GLY A 91 -2.20 -9.84 12.00
N GLY A 92 -1.39 -10.33 11.03
CA GLY A 92 -1.09 -9.61 9.78
C GLY A 92 0.39 -9.36 9.42
N LYS A 93 0.61 -8.84 8.21
CA LYS A 93 1.96 -8.51 7.69
C LYS A 93 2.47 -7.19 8.28
N LYS A 94 3.66 -7.22 8.89
CA LYS A 94 4.35 -6.07 9.47
C LYS A 94 5.70 -5.84 8.80
N LEU A 95 6.03 -4.58 8.51
CA LEU A 95 7.38 -4.18 8.13
C LEU A 95 8.25 -4.05 9.37
N LYS A 96 9.48 -4.56 9.29
CA LYS A 96 10.57 -4.16 10.18
C LYS A 96 11.46 -3.20 9.41
N LEU A 97 11.69 -2.00 9.96
CA LEU A 97 12.72 -1.13 9.44
C LEU A 97 14.07 -1.73 9.81
N PHE A 98 14.92 -2.03 8.82
CA PHE A 98 16.33 -2.31 9.08
C PHE A 98 17.02 -0.97 9.30
N ARG A 99 17.44 -0.70 10.54
CA ARG A 99 18.38 0.39 10.82
C ARG A 99 19.78 -0.12 10.52
N TYR A 100 20.48 0.57 9.63
CA TYR A 100 21.91 0.41 9.36
C TYR A 100 22.75 1.02 10.48
#